data_AF-A0A830HLJ3-F1
#
_entry.id   AF-A0A830HLJ3-F1
#
_cell.length_a   1.000
_cell.length_b   1.000
_cell.length_c   1.000
_cell.angle_alpha   90.00
_cell.angle_beta   90.00
_cell.angle_gamma   90.00
#
_symmetry.space_group_name_H-M   'P 1'
#
loop_
_entity.id
_entity.type
_entity.pdbx_description
1 polymer ?
#
loop_
_entity_poly.entity_id
_entity_poly.type
_entity_poly.pdbx_seq_one_letter_code
_entity_poly.pdbx_strand_id
1 'polypeptide(L)'
;MTPMMKNHILPSFGSSSSSSSKFGKVGARRRHRSSAATLVPRSSASASSAASSPSTPLPAWATALVEGTQNTLQRACDDAIARMPSNAEEPTVAICFVSSTLNDSYDDTVATLRQRVPSLRVVVGCSAYGCIGEEDADDDSNDDTQPKEVERKAAACVALGAFPQSVAVATHVEDNSLPDADDPPEVWHARFGLAGTPAEAISRDPPSFVVFSSPGFRNLQALIDGLDFAFPNCSVVGGISSWSEMEHPQALFHYAATDEAAAGGSTGRYETGAVVLCLQGGGVRIESLAAQGCRPLHTPPIAIASSDRNIVTSVIASNGSKVTPLEHLMRTLSNLDDSDRSAARNLMAALTPKSTDALRSDDDENKDDDGKKEDEKEEDDDEESPSWKSTWGSDSTNGYLVRPIVGADNNSGAVALGSEISPDQRLTWVCRDKEGATQDLELHLSERVRRRLEASFSGSSEGSTKQVLGCLLCACNGRGYDLFQSDSFDSRTVRRYEPSGKVCGYFANGEIARCGVHDPAVAAAAADRSPSRRQSSISSRDPVSLLGFTLVVGFVTYSPPPS
;
A
#
# COMPACT_ATOMS: atom_id res chain seq x y z
N MET A 1 -11.96 -32.36 -53.26
CA MET A 1 -12.94 -33.41 -52.93
C MET A 1 -13.61 -33.02 -51.63
N THR A 2 -14.85 -32.54 -51.71
CA THR A 2 -15.77 -32.23 -50.60
C THR A 2 -16.45 -33.51 -50.11
N PRO A 3 -16.97 -33.58 -48.87
CA PRO A 3 -18.43 -33.51 -48.67
C PRO A 3 -18.83 -32.72 -47.39
N MET A 4 -19.74 -31.75 -47.44
CA MET A 4 -21.22 -31.81 -47.45
C MET A 4 -21.90 -31.86 -46.06
N MET A 5 -22.70 -30.80 -45.85
CA MET A 5 -23.63 -30.47 -44.76
C MET A 5 -24.76 -31.49 -44.55
N LYS A 6 -25.42 -31.41 -43.38
CA LYS A 6 -26.89 -31.45 -43.27
C LYS A 6 -27.39 -30.79 -41.97
N ASN A 7 -28.18 -29.72 -42.17
CA ASN A 7 -29.08 -29.08 -41.22
C ASN A 7 -30.29 -29.98 -40.89
N HIS A 8 -30.90 -29.79 -39.72
CA HIS A 8 -32.35 -29.98 -39.57
C HIS A 8 -32.96 -28.91 -38.65
N ILE A 9 -34.05 -28.34 -39.18
CA ILE A 9 -34.92 -27.28 -38.65
C ILE A 9 -36.18 -27.94 -38.05
N LEU A 10 -36.68 -27.31 -36.97
CA LEU A 10 -38.01 -27.24 -36.31
C LEU A 10 -39.23 -28.04 -36.87
N PRO A 11 -40.28 -28.21 -36.05
CA PRO A 11 -41.43 -27.30 -36.23
C PRO A 11 -42.14 -26.83 -34.94
N SER A 12 -42.77 -25.67 -35.09
CA SER A 12 -43.76 -25.01 -34.22
C SER A 12 -45.20 -25.42 -34.55
N PHE A 13 -46.09 -25.49 -33.56
CA PHE A 13 -47.57 -25.32 -33.62
C PHE A 13 -48.00 -24.85 -32.21
N GLY A 14 -48.67 -23.72 -31.95
CA GLY A 14 -50.09 -23.38 -32.26
C GLY A 14 -51.03 -24.22 -31.37
N SER A 15 -51.99 -23.75 -30.56
CA SER A 15 -52.81 -22.54 -30.53
C SER A 15 -53.74 -22.54 -29.29
N SER A 16 -54.09 -21.34 -28.78
CA SER A 16 -55.38 -20.90 -28.19
C SER A 16 -56.25 -21.81 -27.29
N SER A 17 -56.67 -21.30 -26.13
CA SER A 17 -58.10 -20.99 -25.85
C SER A 17 -58.34 -20.37 -24.47
N SER A 18 -59.37 -19.54 -24.43
CA SER A 18 -59.91 -18.69 -23.36
C SER A 18 -60.75 -19.44 -22.33
N SER A 19 -60.79 -18.96 -21.08
CA SER A 19 -62.06 -18.86 -20.32
C SER A 19 -61.98 -17.80 -19.21
N SER A 20 -63.15 -17.31 -18.82
CA SER A 20 -63.43 -16.02 -18.18
C SER A 20 -64.40 -16.19 -17.01
N SER A 21 -64.26 -15.41 -15.93
CA SER A 21 -65.32 -14.84 -15.05
C SER A 21 -64.66 -14.13 -13.85
N LYS A 22 -64.77 -12.80 -13.60
CA LYS A 22 -65.90 -11.97 -13.07
C LYS A 22 -66.51 -12.55 -11.78
N PHE A 23 -66.58 -11.88 -10.63
CA PHE A 23 -67.21 -10.58 -10.29
C PHE A 23 -66.86 -10.17 -8.84
N GLY A 24 -66.99 -8.87 -8.51
CA GLY A 24 -67.26 -8.41 -7.13
C GLY A 24 -66.61 -7.08 -6.74
N LYS A 25 -67.40 -6.04 -6.50
CA LYS A 25 -67.02 -4.62 -6.36
C LYS A 25 -67.61 -4.05 -5.06
N VAL A 26 -67.01 -2.96 -4.56
CA VAL A 26 -67.57 -1.89 -3.69
C VAL A 26 -67.36 -1.98 -2.17
N GLY A 27 -66.71 -0.94 -1.64
CA GLY A 27 -66.80 -0.48 -0.24
C GLY A 27 -66.03 0.83 -0.05
N ALA A 28 -66.75 1.96 0.00
CA ALA A 28 -66.22 3.32 0.10
C ALA A 28 -66.21 3.87 1.56
N ARG A 29 -65.59 5.05 1.73
CA ARG A 29 -65.63 6.07 2.84
C ARG A 29 -64.34 6.11 3.67
N ARG A 30 -63.83 7.25 4.17
CA ARG A 30 -64.26 8.66 4.21
C ARG A 30 -63.03 9.51 4.58
N ARG A 31 -62.95 10.74 4.05
CA ARG A 31 -61.98 11.79 4.47
C ARG A 31 -62.36 12.39 5.83
N HIS A 32 -61.36 12.78 6.62
CA HIS A 32 -61.49 13.85 7.64
C HIS A 32 -60.32 14.84 7.52
N ARG A 33 -60.67 16.13 7.59
CA ARG A 33 -59.82 17.33 7.62
C ARG A 33 -59.63 17.81 9.07
N SER A 34 -58.49 18.45 9.36
CA SER A 34 -58.36 19.62 10.26
C SER A 34 -57.02 20.31 9.93
N SER A 35 -57.00 21.51 9.33
CA SER A 35 -57.15 22.88 9.88
C SER A 35 -55.85 23.48 10.44
N ALA A 36 -55.67 24.75 10.08
CA ALA A 36 -54.44 25.54 10.00
C ALA A 36 -53.96 26.17 11.32
N ALA A 37 -52.68 26.58 11.32
CA ALA A 37 -52.22 27.79 12.01
C ALA A 37 -51.00 28.39 11.27
N THR A 38 -51.21 29.58 10.69
CA THR A 38 -50.21 30.44 10.07
C THR A 38 -49.58 31.32 11.14
N LEU A 39 -48.26 31.34 11.24
CA LEU A 39 -47.50 32.33 12.02
C LEU A 39 -46.39 32.91 11.15
N VAL A 40 -46.54 34.18 10.79
CA VAL A 40 -45.50 35.03 10.21
C VAL A 40 -44.89 35.85 11.34
N PRO A 41 -43.55 36.00 11.37
CA PRO A 41 -42.99 37.26 11.82
C PRO A 41 -41.96 37.84 10.84
N ARG A 42 -42.34 39.02 10.34
CA ARG A 42 -41.58 40.26 10.10
C ARG A 42 -40.08 40.19 9.77
N SER A 43 -39.77 40.81 8.63
CA SER A 43 -38.48 41.36 8.25
C SER A 43 -37.98 42.43 9.24
N SER A 44 -36.73 42.29 9.66
CA SER A 44 -35.89 43.41 10.08
C SER A 44 -34.52 43.23 9.42
N ALA A 45 -34.20 44.13 8.51
CA ALA A 45 -32.88 44.26 7.94
C ALA A 45 -31.89 44.68 9.03
N SER A 46 -30.80 43.91 9.20
CA SER A 46 -29.51 44.44 9.59
C SER A 46 -28.43 43.68 8.84
N ALA A 47 -27.83 44.37 7.88
CA ALA A 47 -26.60 43.93 7.23
C ALA A 47 -25.49 43.88 8.28
N SER A 48 -24.95 42.69 8.50
CA SER A 48 -23.54 42.52 8.83
C SER A 48 -23.02 41.44 7.90
N SER A 49 -22.46 41.86 6.77
CA SER A 49 -21.53 41.04 6.01
C SER A 49 -20.30 40.80 6.89
N ALA A 50 -20.36 39.79 7.75
CA ALA A 50 -19.15 39.13 8.16
C ALA A 50 -18.61 38.51 6.88
N ALA A 51 -17.64 39.18 6.25
CA ALA A 51 -16.82 38.56 5.23
C ALA A 51 -16.23 37.31 5.88
N SER A 52 -16.77 36.14 5.54
CA SER A 52 -16.11 34.88 5.81
C SER A 52 -14.74 35.02 5.18
N SER A 53 -13.69 35.09 5.99
CA SER A 53 -12.32 34.91 5.54
C SER A 53 -12.31 33.78 4.52
N PRO A 54 -11.68 33.94 3.33
CA PRO A 54 -11.67 32.86 2.35
C PRO A 54 -11.12 31.61 3.05
N SER A 55 -11.97 30.60 3.22
CA SER A 55 -11.56 29.34 3.80
C SER A 55 -10.44 28.81 2.93
N THR A 56 -9.26 28.60 3.52
CA THR A 56 -8.16 27.96 2.80
C THR A 56 -8.69 26.65 2.21
N PRO A 57 -8.54 26.44 0.89
CA PRO A 57 -9.06 25.25 0.26
C PRO A 57 -8.39 24.02 0.89
N LEU A 58 -9.20 23.00 1.17
CA LEU A 58 -8.74 21.78 1.80
C LEU A 58 -8.14 20.85 0.75
N PRO A 59 -7.14 20.04 1.12
CA PRO A 59 -6.61 19.04 0.22
C PRO A 59 -7.66 17.99 -0.10
N ALA A 60 -7.63 17.49 -1.33
CA ALA A 60 -8.59 16.55 -1.86
C ALA A 60 -7.93 15.50 -2.73
N TRP A 61 -8.60 14.36 -2.83
CA TRP A 61 -8.18 13.20 -3.59
C TRP A 61 -9.40 12.56 -4.24
N ALA A 62 -9.28 12.22 -5.52
CA ALA A 62 -10.26 11.46 -6.26
C ALA A 62 -9.57 10.43 -7.14
N THR A 63 -10.26 9.34 -7.45
CA THR A 63 -9.70 8.23 -8.22
C THR A 63 -10.81 7.54 -8.99
N ALA A 64 -10.48 7.02 -10.16
CA ALA A 64 -11.36 6.18 -10.95
C ALA A 64 -10.61 5.10 -11.71
N LEU A 65 -11.27 3.96 -11.86
CA LEU A 65 -10.86 2.81 -12.64
C LEU A 65 -11.87 2.59 -13.74
N VAL A 66 -11.39 2.39 -14.97
CA VAL A 66 -12.23 1.99 -16.09
C VAL A 66 -11.66 0.71 -16.70
N GLU A 67 -12.49 -0.33 -16.78
CA GLU A 67 -12.24 -1.55 -17.54
C GLU A 67 -12.72 -1.36 -19.00
N GLY A 68 -11.88 -1.71 -19.97
CA GLY A 68 -12.20 -1.65 -21.39
C GLY A 68 -11.01 -1.25 -22.26
N THR A 69 -11.20 -1.30 -23.58
CA THR A 69 -10.16 -0.99 -24.58
C THR A 69 -10.32 0.38 -25.25
N GLN A 70 -11.50 1.00 -25.15
CA GLN A 70 -11.83 2.22 -25.88
C GLN A 70 -11.86 3.43 -24.95
N ASN A 71 -11.03 4.44 -25.27
CA ASN A 71 -10.93 5.69 -24.53
C ASN A 71 -10.76 5.48 -23.02
N THR A 72 -10.11 4.38 -22.62
CA THR A 72 -10.10 3.90 -21.23
C THR A 72 -9.44 4.89 -20.29
N LEU A 73 -8.26 5.40 -20.66
CA LEU A 73 -7.55 6.43 -19.89
C LEU A 73 -8.35 7.73 -19.83
N GLN A 74 -8.93 8.14 -20.97
CA GLN A 74 -9.73 9.35 -21.08
C GLN A 74 -10.95 9.30 -20.15
N ARG A 75 -11.66 8.18 -20.13
CA ARG A 75 -12.83 7.95 -19.27
C ARG A 75 -12.43 7.88 -17.80
N ALA A 76 -11.36 7.16 -17.47
CA ALA A 76 -10.87 7.11 -16.09
C ALA A 76 -10.48 8.52 -15.59
N CYS A 77 -9.89 9.36 -16.46
CA CYS A 77 -9.60 10.74 -16.11
C CYS A 77 -10.89 11.57 -15.92
N ASP A 78 -11.88 11.45 -16.80
CA ASP A 78 -13.18 12.12 -16.65
C ASP A 78 -13.90 11.76 -15.36
N ASP A 79 -13.95 10.46 -15.06
CA ASP A 79 -14.61 9.94 -13.87
C ASP A 79 -13.88 10.40 -12.61
N ALA A 80 -12.54 10.46 -12.63
CA ALA A 80 -11.76 11.03 -11.52
C ALA A 80 -12.01 12.54 -11.34
N ILE A 81 -12.13 13.32 -12.42
CA ILE A 81 -12.50 14.74 -12.37
C ILE A 81 -13.89 14.92 -11.77
N ALA A 82 -14.87 14.12 -12.22
CA ALA A 82 -16.25 14.18 -11.74
C ALA A 82 -16.37 13.86 -10.24
N ARG A 83 -15.45 13.05 -9.71
CA ARG A 83 -15.38 12.67 -8.29
C ARG A 83 -14.60 13.65 -7.41
N MET A 84 -13.95 14.67 -7.98
CA MET A 84 -13.31 15.71 -7.17
C MET A 84 -14.37 16.50 -6.38
N PRO A 85 -14.15 16.78 -5.09
CA PRO A 85 -15.07 17.59 -4.30
C PRO A 85 -15.26 18.97 -4.92
N SER A 86 -16.51 19.43 -5.01
CA SER A 86 -16.84 20.75 -5.62
C SER A 86 -16.18 21.96 -4.94
N ASN A 87 -15.71 21.80 -3.70
CA ASN A 87 -15.01 22.82 -2.92
C ASN A 87 -13.48 22.65 -2.92
N ALA A 88 -12.95 21.64 -3.61
CA ALA A 88 -11.52 21.45 -3.77
C ALA A 88 -10.93 22.44 -4.78
N GLU A 89 -9.64 22.76 -4.65
CA GLU A 89 -8.90 23.39 -5.74
C GLU A 89 -8.77 22.47 -6.95
N GLU A 90 -8.39 23.04 -8.09
CA GLU A 90 -8.06 22.25 -9.26
C GLU A 90 -6.90 21.29 -8.95
N PRO A 91 -6.98 20.02 -9.37
CA PRO A 91 -5.95 19.04 -9.08
C PRO A 91 -4.65 19.40 -9.79
N THR A 92 -3.53 19.29 -9.06
CA THR A 92 -2.18 19.60 -9.55
C THR A 92 -1.30 18.36 -9.66
N VAL A 93 -1.72 17.25 -9.05
CA VAL A 93 -1.03 15.95 -9.05
C VAL A 93 -1.91 14.92 -9.75
N ALA A 94 -1.34 14.15 -10.67
CA ALA A 94 -1.95 12.94 -11.20
C ALA A 94 -1.05 11.72 -10.96
N ILE A 95 -1.65 10.63 -10.49
CA ILE A 95 -1.05 9.30 -10.46
C ILE A 95 -1.86 8.40 -11.39
N CYS A 96 -1.22 7.72 -12.33
CA CYS A 96 -1.92 6.84 -13.27
C CYS A 96 -1.29 5.46 -13.45
N PHE A 97 -2.15 4.47 -13.65
CA PHE A 97 -1.75 3.10 -13.96
C PHE A 97 -2.48 2.65 -15.22
N VAL A 98 -1.74 2.16 -16.20
CA VAL A 98 -2.29 1.72 -17.49
C VAL A 98 -1.91 0.26 -17.70
N SER A 99 -2.88 -0.59 -17.97
CA SER A 99 -2.63 -2.01 -18.15
C SER A 99 -1.74 -2.28 -19.38
N SER A 100 -0.92 -3.34 -19.34
CA SER A 100 -0.04 -3.76 -20.45
C SER A 100 -0.76 -4.05 -21.76
N THR A 101 -2.04 -4.41 -21.66
CA THR A 101 -2.97 -4.62 -22.78
C THR A 101 -3.35 -3.33 -23.52
N LEU A 102 -3.06 -2.14 -22.95
CA LEU A 102 -3.33 -0.82 -23.52
C LEU A 102 -2.04 -0.11 -23.98
N ASN A 103 -0.99 -0.86 -24.31
CA ASN A 103 0.33 -0.30 -24.63
C ASN A 103 0.34 0.72 -25.79
N ASP A 104 -0.59 0.62 -26.74
CA ASP A 104 -0.76 1.61 -27.82
C ASP A 104 -1.05 3.03 -27.30
N SER A 105 -1.54 3.16 -26.06
CA SER A 105 -1.89 4.45 -25.45
C SER A 105 -0.76 5.09 -24.61
N TYR A 106 0.37 4.41 -24.45
CA TYR A 106 1.41 4.85 -23.51
C TYR A 106 2.06 6.19 -23.89
N ASP A 107 2.37 6.38 -25.17
CA ASP A 107 3.04 7.60 -25.63
C ASP A 107 2.16 8.84 -25.44
N ASP A 108 0.85 8.67 -25.57
CA ASP A 108 -0.15 9.74 -25.43
C ASP A 108 -0.67 9.90 -23.99
N THR A 109 -0.25 9.05 -23.04
CA THR A 109 -0.83 9.01 -21.68
C THR A 109 -0.68 10.35 -20.96
N VAL A 110 0.53 10.90 -20.91
CA VAL A 110 0.81 12.18 -20.25
C VAL A 110 0.09 13.33 -20.96
N ALA A 111 0.13 13.37 -22.30
CA ALA A 111 -0.51 14.41 -23.09
C ALA A 111 -2.03 14.40 -22.89
N THR A 112 -2.65 13.22 -22.87
CA THR A 112 -4.08 13.02 -22.62
C THR A 112 -4.50 13.56 -21.26
N LEU A 113 -3.77 13.20 -20.19
CA LEU A 113 -4.08 13.67 -18.84
C LEU A 113 -3.99 15.20 -18.73
N ARG A 114 -2.95 15.80 -19.30
CA ARG A 114 -2.76 17.26 -19.28
C ARG A 114 -3.77 18.02 -20.14
N GLN A 115 -4.19 17.45 -21.26
CA GLN A 115 -5.24 18.06 -22.08
C GLN A 115 -6.57 18.11 -21.32
N ARG A 116 -6.88 17.07 -20.53
CA ARG A 116 -8.10 16.96 -19.74
C ARG A 116 -8.03 17.77 -18.44
N VAL A 117 -6.86 17.86 -17.83
CA VAL A 117 -6.60 18.60 -16.59
C VAL A 117 -5.41 19.55 -16.79
N PRO A 118 -5.63 20.74 -17.37
CA PRO A 118 -4.55 21.68 -17.68
C PRO A 118 -3.80 22.23 -16.47
N SER A 119 -4.40 22.14 -15.27
CA SER A 119 -3.83 22.56 -14.00
C SER A 119 -2.77 21.60 -13.45
N LEU A 120 -2.61 20.41 -14.04
CA LEU A 120 -1.59 19.45 -13.61
C LEU A 120 -0.19 20.07 -13.67
N ARG A 121 0.49 19.98 -12.53
CA ARG A 121 1.90 20.35 -12.37
C ARG A 121 2.79 19.11 -12.42
N VAL A 122 2.28 17.96 -12.00
CA VAL A 122 2.99 16.68 -12.03
C VAL A 122 2.09 15.55 -12.50
N VAL A 123 2.66 14.63 -13.30
CA VAL A 123 2.06 13.33 -13.61
C VAL A 123 3.12 12.27 -13.32
N VAL A 124 2.75 11.26 -12.54
CA VAL A 124 3.58 10.09 -12.29
C VAL A 124 2.77 8.82 -12.51
N GLY A 125 3.42 7.71 -12.81
CA GLY A 125 2.72 6.45 -13.00
C GLY A 125 3.54 5.42 -13.74
N CYS A 126 2.92 4.27 -13.98
CA CYS A 126 3.55 3.21 -14.76
C CYS A 126 2.54 2.30 -15.47
N SER A 127 3.08 1.49 -16.38
CA SER A 127 2.41 0.32 -16.89
C SER A 127 2.22 -0.73 -15.79
N ALA A 128 1.15 -1.51 -15.89
CA ALA A 128 0.87 -2.57 -14.94
C ALA A 128 0.25 -3.82 -15.59
N TYR A 129 0.43 -4.97 -14.94
CA TYR A 129 -0.28 -6.22 -15.18
C TYR A 129 -1.78 -6.08 -14.96
N GLY A 130 -2.16 -5.28 -13.97
CA GLY A 130 -3.54 -5.01 -13.59
C GLY A 130 -3.64 -3.70 -12.83
N CYS A 131 -4.83 -3.11 -12.85
CA CYS A 131 -5.10 -1.81 -12.24
C CYS A 131 -6.09 -1.96 -11.08
N ILE A 132 -5.94 -1.12 -10.06
CA ILE A 132 -6.76 -1.11 -8.86
C ILE A 132 -7.33 0.30 -8.71
N GLY A 133 -8.62 0.44 -8.50
CA GLY A 133 -9.21 1.75 -8.26
C GLY A 133 -10.71 1.72 -8.03
N GLU A 134 -11.32 2.90 -8.01
CA GLU A 134 -12.75 3.06 -7.75
C GLU A 134 -13.59 2.87 -9.01
N GLU A 135 -14.58 2.00 -8.95
CA GLU A 135 -15.63 1.87 -9.96
C GLU A 135 -16.98 2.26 -9.32
N ASP A 136 -17.93 2.72 -10.13
CA ASP A 136 -19.29 2.95 -9.67
C ASP A 136 -19.86 1.63 -9.15
N ALA A 137 -20.58 1.68 -8.03
CA ALA A 137 -21.22 0.48 -7.51
C ALA A 137 -22.31 0.01 -8.48
N ASP A 138 -22.49 -1.31 -8.62
CA ASP A 138 -23.65 -1.85 -9.31
C ASP A 138 -24.95 -1.31 -8.65
N ASP A 139 -25.93 -0.97 -9.48
CA ASP A 139 -27.11 -0.08 -9.35
C ASP A 139 -28.05 -0.22 -8.11
N ASP A 140 -27.64 -0.90 -7.03
CA ASP A 140 -28.46 -1.20 -5.83
C ASP A 140 -27.78 -0.83 -4.49
N SER A 141 -26.57 -0.26 -4.49
CA SER A 141 -25.84 0.09 -3.26
C SER A 141 -25.91 1.59 -2.94
N ASN A 142 -26.17 1.94 -1.68
CA ASN A 142 -26.20 3.32 -1.18
C ASN A 142 -24.77 3.93 -1.02
N ASP A 143 -23.75 3.30 -1.60
CA ASP A 143 -22.33 3.70 -1.60
C ASP A 143 -21.95 4.18 -3.01
N ASP A 144 -21.40 5.39 -3.12
CA ASP A 144 -21.16 6.04 -4.43
C ASP A 144 -20.14 5.29 -5.30
N THR A 145 -19.20 4.54 -4.70
CA THR A 145 -18.12 3.82 -5.42
C THR A 145 -17.54 2.68 -4.58
N GLN A 146 -17.21 1.56 -5.25
CA GLN A 146 -16.48 0.45 -4.63
C GLN A 146 -15.11 0.24 -5.28
N PRO A 147 -14.10 -0.16 -4.47
CA PRO A 147 -12.81 -0.53 -5.03
C PRO A 147 -12.93 -1.83 -5.82
N LYS A 148 -12.25 -1.85 -6.97
CA LYS A 148 -12.16 -2.96 -7.89
C LYS A 148 -10.72 -3.22 -8.30
N GLU A 149 -10.39 -4.50 -8.43
CA GLU A 149 -9.12 -5.00 -8.97
C GLU A 149 -9.38 -5.62 -10.35
N VAL A 150 -8.76 -5.06 -11.39
CA VAL A 150 -8.86 -5.58 -12.76
C VAL A 150 -7.52 -6.19 -13.15
N GLU A 151 -7.48 -7.52 -13.14
CA GLU A 151 -6.30 -8.32 -13.48
C GLU A 151 -6.36 -8.81 -14.93
N ARG A 152 -5.20 -8.87 -15.62
CA ARG A 152 -5.04 -9.48 -16.97
C ARG A 152 -5.99 -8.93 -18.05
N LYS A 153 -6.53 -7.74 -17.87
CA LYS A 153 -7.48 -7.12 -18.80
C LYS A 153 -7.09 -5.68 -19.13
N ALA A 154 -7.76 -5.12 -20.14
CA ALA A 154 -7.62 -3.71 -20.48
C ALA A 154 -8.26 -2.84 -19.41
N ALA A 155 -7.47 -2.03 -18.72
CA ALA A 155 -7.92 -1.11 -17.71
C ALA A 155 -6.95 0.06 -17.50
N ALA A 156 -7.49 1.21 -17.12
CA ALA A 156 -6.71 2.34 -16.67
C ALA A 156 -7.27 2.86 -15.35
N CYS A 157 -6.38 3.21 -14.42
CA CYS A 157 -6.70 3.92 -13.20
C CYS A 157 -6.05 5.30 -13.22
N VAL A 158 -6.81 6.33 -12.83
CA VAL A 158 -6.32 7.70 -12.66
C VAL A 158 -6.72 8.16 -11.27
N ALA A 159 -5.75 8.66 -10.52
CA ALA A 159 -5.96 9.39 -9.27
C ALA A 159 -5.51 10.85 -9.43
N LEU A 160 -6.31 11.77 -8.91
CA LEU A 160 -6.09 13.21 -8.93
C LEU A 160 -5.98 13.72 -7.50
N GLY A 161 -4.93 14.50 -7.24
CA GLY A 161 -4.69 15.16 -5.96
C GLY A 161 -4.69 16.68 -6.12
N ALA A 162 -5.47 17.36 -5.27
CA ALA A 162 -5.40 18.79 -5.06
C ALA A 162 -4.80 19.04 -3.68
N PHE A 163 -3.56 19.54 -3.63
CA PHE A 163 -2.82 19.76 -2.38
C PHE A 163 -2.40 21.23 -2.27
N PRO A 164 -3.35 22.16 -2.04
CA PRO A 164 -3.02 23.56 -1.82
C PRO A 164 -2.10 23.63 -0.61
N GLN A 165 -0.94 24.28 -0.74
CA GLN A 165 0.13 24.38 0.28
C GLN A 165 1.16 23.24 0.33
N SER A 166 0.98 22.15 -0.43
CA SER A 166 2.02 21.14 -0.56
C SER A 166 2.87 21.40 -1.80
N VAL A 167 4.18 21.21 -1.67
CA VAL A 167 5.11 21.10 -2.78
C VAL A 167 4.99 19.69 -3.33
N ALA A 168 4.69 19.58 -4.63
CA ALA A 168 4.67 18.33 -5.37
C ALA A 168 5.64 18.42 -6.54
N VAL A 169 6.67 17.56 -6.53
CA VAL A 169 7.71 17.53 -7.56
C VAL A 169 7.84 16.10 -8.08
N ALA A 170 7.84 15.95 -9.39
CA ALA A 170 8.13 14.68 -10.04
C ALA A 170 9.54 14.72 -10.63
N THR A 171 10.24 13.60 -10.57
CA THR A 171 11.58 13.45 -11.13
C THR A 171 11.73 12.07 -11.75
N HIS A 172 12.18 12.03 -13.00
CA HIS A 172 12.67 10.79 -13.62
C HIS A 172 14.17 10.62 -13.36
N VAL A 173 14.55 9.40 -12.98
CA VAL A 173 15.89 9.01 -12.57
C VAL A 173 16.34 7.82 -13.42
N GLU A 174 17.43 7.98 -14.14
CA GLU A 174 18.17 6.90 -14.81
C GLU A 174 19.36 6.43 -13.97
N ASP A 175 19.93 5.27 -14.31
CA ASP A 175 21.04 4.63 -13.57
C ASP A 175 22.24 5.57 -13.36
N ASN A 176 22.53 6.47 -14.30
CA ASN A 176 23.67 7.40 -14.26
C ASN A 176 23.31 8.82 -13.76
N SER A 177 22.08 9.01 -13.28
CA SER A 177 21.56 10.34 -12.91
C SER A 177 21.37 10.54 -11.40
N LEU A 178 21.68 9.51 -10.61
CA LEU A 178 21.67 9.59 -9.16
C LEU A 178 22.90 10.36 -8.68
N PRO A 179 22.78 11.16 -7.60
CA PRO A 179 23.93 11.70 -6.90
C PRO A 179 24.88 10.59 -6.42
N ASP A 180 26.16 10.90 -6.31
CA ASP A 180 27.15 9.97 -5.78
C ASP A 180 26.94 9.73 -4.28
N ALA A 181 27.39 8.59 -3.77
CA ALA A 181 27.24 8.24 -2.36
C ALA A 181 28.00 9.19 -1.40
N ASP A 182 29.02 9.88 -1.90
CA ASP A 182 29.81 10.87 -1.17
C ASP A 182 29.23 12.30 -1.28
N ASP A 183 28.19 12.52 -2.11
CA ASP A 183 27.56 13.82 -2.24
C ASP A 183 26.81 14.22 -0.97
N PRO A 184 26.84 15.51 -0.59
CA PRO A 184 26.15 15.97 0.60
C PRO A 184 24.61 15.99 0.37
N PRO A 185 23.79 15.94 1.44
CA PRO A 185 22.33 15.88 1.33
C PRO A 185 21.69 16.97 0.45
N GLU A 186 22.30 18.15 0.35
CA GLU A 186 21.80 19.27 -0.44
C GLU A 186 21.70 18.96 -1.94
N VAL A 187 22.54 18.07 -2.46
CA VAL A 187 22.48 17.61 -3.86
C VAL A 187 21.20 16.80 -4.08
N TRP A 188 20.86 15.91 -3.13
CA TRP A 188 19.62 15.16 -3.13
C TRP A 188 18.40 16.08 -2.93
N HIS A 189 18.49 17.06 -2.03
CA HIS A 189 17.44 18.07 -1.82
C HIS A 189 17.15 18.80 -3.12
N ALA A 190 18.19 19.25 -3.83
CA ALA A 190 18.02 19.92 -5.11
C ALA A 190 17.40 19.01 -6.17
N ARG A 191 17.83 17.74 -6.24
CA ARG A 191 17.33 16.77 -7.22
C ARG A 191 15.83 16.52 -7.08
N PHE A 192 15.31 16.46 -5.86
CA PHE A 192 13.89 16.24 -5.58
C PHE A 192 13.10 17.53 -5.32
N GLY A 193 13.60 18.66 -5.83
CA GLY A 193 12.87 19.94 -5.86
C GLY A 193 12.76 20.68 -4.53
N LEU A 194 13.65 20.36 -3.59
CA LEU A 194 13.76 20.98 -2.27
C LEU A 194 15.04 21.81 -2.13
N ALA A 195 15.60 22.26 -3.25
CA ALA A 195 16.76 23.15 -3.29
C ALA A 195 16.55 24.39 -2.41
N GLY A 196 17.48 24.65 -1.50
CA GLY A 196 17.42 25.82 -0.61
C GLY A 196 16.45 25.70 0.56
N THR A 197 15.75 24.58 0.71
CA THR A 197 14.97 24.28 1.92
C THR A 197 15.94 23.96 3.07
N PRO A 198 15.88 24.66 4.22
CA PRO A 198 16.76 24.38 5.35
C PRO A 198 16.58 22.95 5.87
N ALA A 199 17.68 22.28 6.24
CA ALA A 199 17.65 20.91 6.74
C ALA A 199 16.76 20.72 7.98
N GLU A 200 16.64 21.75 8.83
CA GLU A 200 15.75 21.76 9.99
C GLU A 200 14.27 21.80 9.58
N ALA A 201 13.96 22.46 8.46
CA ALA A 201 12.60 22.48 7.93
C ALA A 201 12.22 21.11 7.36
N ILE A 202 13.13 20.45 6.63
CA ILE A 202 12.97 19.07 6.16
C ILE A 202 12.82 18.11 7.35
N SER A 203 13.63 18.27 8.38
CA SER A 203 13.58 17.38 9.55
C SER A 203 12.27 17.53 10.36
N ARG A 204 11.75 18.76 10.45
CA ARG A 204 10.47 19.05 11.13
C ARG A 204 9.26 18.59 10.31
N ASP A 205 9.37 18.66 8.99
CA ASP A 205 8.33 18.23 8.06
C ASP A 205 8.92 17.29 6.99
N PRO A 206 9.26 16.03 7.35
CA PRO A 206 9.87 15.08 6.41
C PRO A 206 8.99 14.85 5.18
N PRO A 207 9.59 14.80 3.97
CA PRO A 207 8.86 14.54 2.74
C PRO A 207 8.35 13.10 2.66
N SER A 208 7.35 12.90 1.82
CA SER A 208 6.84 11.60 1.40
C SER A 208 7.18 11.33 -0.04
N PHE A 209 7.69 10.14 -0.33
CA PHE A 209 8.09 9.71 -1.66
C PHE A 209 7.19 8.58 -2.18
N VAL A 210 6.74 8.72 -3.42
CA VAL A 210 6.15 7.63 -4.20
C VAL A 210 7.10 7.27 -5.33
N VAL A 211 7.52 6.00 -5.40
CA VAL A 211 8.53 5.51 -6.35
C VAL A 211 7.93 4.45 -7.27
N PHE A 212 7.94 4.72 -8.58
CA PHE A 212 7.63 3.74 -9.61
C PHE A 212 8.89 3.39 -10.38
N SER A 213 9.38 2.17 -10.23
CA SER A 213 10.62 1.72 -10.87
C SER A 213 10.32 0.83 -12.08
N SER A 214 11.11 0.93 -13.14
CA SER A 214 11.15 -0.15 -14.11
C SER A 214 11.93 -1.35 -13.52
N PRO A 215 11.61 -2.59 -13.90
CA PRO A 215 12.37 -3.78 -13.53
C PRO A 215 13.84 -3.75 -13.96
N GLY A 216 14.16 -2.99 -15.01
CA GLY A 216 15.52 -2.88 -15.54
C GLY A 216 16.41 -1.89 -14.79
N PHE A 217 15.85 -1.08 -13.88
CA PHE A 217 16.60 -0.10 -13.10
C PHE A 217 17.47 -0.79 -12.04
N ARG A 218 18.79 -0.66 -12.17
CA ARG A 218 19.75 -1.40 -11.33
C ARG A 218 20.02 -0.68 -10.02
N ASN A 219 19.90 0.64 -10.03
CA ASN A 219 20.23 1.49 -8.90
C ASN A 219 19.02 1.81 -8.00
N LEU A 220 18.00 0.94 -7.99
CA LEU A 220 16.85 1.10 -7.11
C LEU A 220 17.26 1.17 -5.64
N GLN A 221 18.10 0.25 -5.17
CA GLN A 221 18.53 0.27 -3.77
C GLN A 221 19.32 1.56 -3.44
N ALA A 222 20.23 1.97 -4.34
CA ALA A 222 20.99 3.21 -4.15
C ALA A 222 20.11 4.46 -4.11
N LEU A 223 19.05 4.52 -4.95
CA LEU A 223 18.05 5.58 -4.87
C LEU A 223 17.39 5.62 -3.49
N ILE A 224 16.93 4.47 -3.00
CA ILE A 224 16.21 4.38 -1.73
C ILE A 224 17.13 4.70 -0.53
N ASP A 225 18.37 4.19 -0.54
CA ASP A 225 19.37 4.48 0.49
C ASP A 225 19.76 5.96 0.50
N GLY A 226 19.88 6.58 -0.67
CA GLY A 226 20.16 8.01 -0.79
C GLY A 226 19.00 8.89 -0.32
N LEU A 227 17.75 8.48 -0.57
CA LEU A 227 16.57 9.14 0.01
C LEU A 227 16.59 9.06 1.53
N ASP A 228 16.91 7.89 2.11
CA ASP A 228 17.03 7.75 3.57
C ASP A 228 18.14 8.65 4.14
N PHE A 229 19.30 8.64 3.51
CA PHE A 229 20.44 9.44 3.91
C PHE A 229 20.12 10.94 3.90
N ALA A 230 19.53 11.43 2.81
CA ALA A 230 19.32 12.86 2.61
C ALA A 230 18.05 13.40 3.29
N PHE A 231 17.04 12.56 3.51
CA PHE A 231 15.75 12.95 4.09
C PHE A 231 15.41 12.08 5.30
N PRO A 232 15.94 12.39 6.49
CA PRO A 232 15.65 11.63 7.70
C PRO A 232 14.15 11.52 7.97
N ASN A 233 13.70 10.31 8.32
CA ASN A 233 12.29 9.99 8.60
C ASN A 233 11.33 10.19 7.43
N CYS A 234 11.82 10.31 6.19
CA CYS A 234 10.94 10.32 5.02
C CYS A 234 10.19 8.97 4.89
N SER A 235 8.95 9.03 4.41
CA SER A 235 8.24 7.83 3.97
C SER A 235 8.55 7.54 2.52
N VAL A 236 8.68 6.26 2.18
CA VAL A 236 8.86 5.81 0.80
C VAL A 236 7.90 4.66 0.54
N VAL A 237 7.06 4.82 -0.48
CA VAL A 237 6.11 3.81 -0.94
C VAL A 237 6.17 3.66 -2.45
N GLY A 238 5.71 2.54 -2.98
CA GLY A 238 5.52 2.34 -4.40
C GLY A 238 5.83 0.91 -4.81
N GLY A 239 6.34 0.74 -6.02
CA GLY A 239 6.66 -0.57 -6.53
C GLY A 239 7.34 -0.56 -7.89
N ILE A 240 7.62 -1.76 -8.34
CA ILE A 240 8.21 -2.03 -9.65
C ILE A 240 7.07 -2.26 -10.64
N SER A 241 7.12 -1.57 -11.78
CA SER A 241 6.14 -1.72 -12.86
C SER A 241 6.07 -3.18 -13.33
N SER A 242 4.89 -3.62 -13.71
CA SER A 242 4.61 -5.01 -14.08
C SER A 242 3.98 -5.10 -15.47
N TRP A 243 3.86 -6.33 -15.99
CA TRP A 243 3.32 -6.62 -17.31
C TRP A 243 2.72 -8.04 -17.36
N SER A 244 1.81 -8.29 -18.29
CA SER A 244 1.12 -9.59 -18.44
C SER A 244 1.86 -10.59 -19.33
N GLU A 245 2.53 -10.14 -20.39
CA GLU A 245 3.17 -11.02 -21.39
C GLU A 245 4.57 -10.53 -21.76
N MET A 246 5.50 -11.45 -21.98
CA MET A 246 6.94 -11.20 -22.15
C MET A 246 7.29 -10.23 -23.29
N GLU A 247 6.35 -9.93 -24.19
CA GLU A 247 6.51 -9.05 -25.36
C GLU A 247 5.88 -7.65 -25.18
N HIS A 248 5.18 -7.37 -24.08
CA HIS A 248 4.60 -6.04 -23.89
C HIS A 248 5.65 -5.02 -23.43
N PRO A 249 5.71 -3.84 -24.07
CA PRO A 249 6.61 -2.79 -23.65
C PRO A 249 6.21 -2.30 -22.25
N GLN A 250 7.20 -1.87 -21.48
CA GLN A 250 7.01 -1.24 -20.18
C GLN A 250 6.98 0.28 -20.36
N ALA A 251 6.30 0.95 -19.44
CA ALA A 251 6.23 2.39 -19.41
C ALA A 251 6.27 2.91 -17.98
N LEU A 252 7.04 3.97 -17.77
CA LEU A 252 6.90 4.91 -16.68
C LEU A 252 6.38 6.22 -17.27
N PHE A 253 5.43 6.85 -16.61
CA PHE A 253 4.85 8.11 -17.03
C PHE A 253 5.38 9.22 -16.14
N HIS A 254 5.93 10.27 -16.75
CA HIS A 254 6.52 11.38 -16.03
C HIS A 254 6.19 12.71 -16.70
N TYR A 255 5.73 13.65 -15.89
CA TYR A 255 5.68 15.05 -16.25
C TYR A 255 5.91 15.90 -15.01
N ALA A 256 6.69 16.96 -15.18
CA ALA A 256 6.86 18.02 -14.21
C ALA A 256 6.81 19.36 -14.94
N ALA A 257 5.99 20.30 -14.46
CA ALA A 257 5.89 21.64 -15.05
C ALA A 257 7.22 22.42 -14.99
N THR A 258 8.10 22.08 -14.03
CA THR A 258 9.46 22.63 -13.92
C THR A 258 10.35 22.21 -15.08
N ASP A 259 10.15 20.99 -15.59
CA ASP A 259 10.98 20.39 -16.64
C ASP A 259 10.64 20.96 -18.02
N GLU A 260 9.39 21.36 -18.25
CA GLU A 260 9.03 22.10 -19.47
C GLU A 260 9.65 23.49 -19.51
N ALA A 261 9.76 24.15 -18.35
CA ALA A 261 10.35 25.48 -18.26
C ALA A 261 11.88 25.44 -18.43
N ALA A 262 12.52 24.35 -18.04
CA ALA A 262 13.93 24.08 -18.30
C ALA A 262 14.08 23.56 -19.73
N ALA A 263 14.58 24.38 -20.67
CA ALA A 263 14.78 23.98 -22.06
C ALA A 263 15.60 22.68 -22.17
N GLY A 264 14.93 21.54 -22.36
CA GLY A 264 15.53 20.20 -22.39
C GLY A 264 14.97 19.18 -21.38
N GLY A 265 14.03 19.54 -20.51
CA GLY A 265 13.38 18.57 -19.62
C GLY A 265 12.51 17.58 -20.39
N SER A 266 12.81 16.30 -20.26
CA SER A 266 12.09 15.23 -20.95
C SER A 266 10.84 14.84 -20.14
N THR A 267 9.67 14.91 -20.76
CA THR A 267 8.38 14.51 -20.18
C THR A 267 7.69 13.54 -21.14
N GLY A 268 6.81 12.69 -20.64
CA GLY A 268 6.14 11.66 -21.40
C GLY A 268 6.41 10.26 -20.85
N ARG A 269 6.70 9.32 -21.74
CA ARG A 269 6.95 7.92 -21.45
C ARG A 269 8.44 7.62 -21.34
N TYR A 270 8.80 6.77 -20.39
CA TYR A 270 10.13 6.18 -20.24
C TYR A 270 10.05 4.67 -20.13
N GLU A 271 11.06 3.95 -20.64
CA GLU A 271 11.12 2.48 -20.56
C GLU A 271 12.01 2.00 -19.40
N THR A 272 12.95 2.85 -18.95
CA THR A 272 13.92 2.51 -17.91
C THR A 272 14.01 3.58 -16.83
N GLY A 273 14.62 3.22 -15.70
CA GLY A 273 14.81 4.13 -14.57
C GLY A 273 13.70 4.04 -13.53
N ALA A 274 13.51 5.11 -12.78
CA ALA A 274 12.44 5.28 -11.82
C ALA A 274 11.81 6.67 -11.95
N VAL A 275 10.50 6.76 -11.70
CA VAL A 275 9.78 8.02 -11.55
C VAL A 275 9.45 8.19 -10.07
N VAL A 276 9.87 9.33 -9.51
CA VAL A 276 9.74 9.65 -8.09
C VAL A 276 8.86 10.88 -7.95
N LEU A 277 7.76 10.76 -7.18
CA LEU A 277 6.99 11.90 -6.69
C LEU A 277 7.45 12.23 -5.27
N CYS A 278 7.89 13.46 -5.05
CA CYS A 278 8.15 14.05 -3.75
C CYS A 278 6.97 14.95 -3.34
N LEU A 279 6.41 14.70 -2.16
CA LEU A 279 5.39 15.54 -1.52
C LEU A 279 5.92 16.07 -0.19
N GLN A 280 5.85 17.38 0.02
CA GLN A 280 6.23 18.02 1.29
C GLN A 280 5.35 19.24 1.59
N GLY A 281 5.06 19.53 2.86
CA GLY A 281 4.32 20.71 3.26
C GLY A 281 2.80 20.58 3.17
N GLY A 282 2.10 21.61 3.68
CA GLY A 282 0.64 21.69 3.63
C GLY A 282 -0.09 20.63 4.47
N GLY A 283 0.60 19.95 5.39
CA GLY A 283 0.00 18.94 6.26
C GLY A 283 -0.32 17.61 5.58
N VAL A 284 0.00 17.46 4.29
CA VAL A 284 -0.21 16.22 3.53
C VAL A 284 0.99 15.29 3.72
N ARG A 285 0.72 14.03 4.10
CA ARG A 285 1.73 13.00 4.30
C ARG A 285 1.28 11.67 3.73
N ILE A 286 2.23 10.84 3.31
CA ILE A 286 1.97 9.43 3.00
C ILE A 286 2.48 8.57 4.14
N GLU A 287 1.59 7.86 4.80
CA GLU A 287 1.94 6.86 5.81
C GLU A 287 1.95 5.48 5.15
N SER A 288 3.05 4.72 5.33
CA SER A 288 3.22 3.42 4.68
C SER A 288 2.82 2.27 5.60
N LEU A 289 2.17 1.26 5.03
CA LEU A 289 1.90 -0.03 5.65
C LEU A 289 2.32 -1.11 4.65
N ALA A 290 3.00 -2.15 5.13
CA ALA A 290 3.37 -3.31 4.32
C ALA A 290 2.89 -4.59 4.98
N ALA A 291 2.09 -5.38 4.26
CA ALA A 291 1.64 -6.71 4.66
C ALA A 291 2.31 -7.74 3.75
N GLN A 292 3.31 -8.46 4.26
CA GLN A 292 4.12 -9.44 3.52
C GLN A 292 3.40 -10.78 3.31
N GLY A 293 2.28 -10.99 3.99
CA GLY A 293 1.27 -12.01 3.69
C GLY A 293 1.73 -13.45 3.84
N CYS A 294 2.53 -13.74 4.85
CA CYS A 294 3.07 -15.07 5.11
C CYS A 294 2.72 -15.58 6.50
N ARG A 295 2.47 -16.88 6.62
CA ARG A 295 2.24 -17.57 7.90
C ARG A 295 3.44 -18.44 8.27
N PRO A 296 3.91 -18.45 9.54
CA PRO A 296 5.01 -19.29 9.96
C PRO A 296 4.63 -20.79 9.95
N LEU A 297 5.55 -21.63 9.47
CA LEU A 297 5.43 -23.09 9.47
C LEU A 297 5.96 -23.75 10.75
N HIS A 298 6.66 -22.99 11.57
CA HIS A 298 7.12 -23.42 12.89
C HIS A 298 7.33 -22.23 13.81
N THR A 299 7.32 -22.53 15.11
CA THR A 299 7.60 -21.57 16.17
C THR A 299 8.44 -22.29 17.24
N PRO A 300 9.36 -21.60 17.94
CA PRO A 300 9.83 -20.23 17.70
C PRO A 300 10.77 -20.09 16.48
N PRO A 301 11.20 -18.87 16.11
CA PRO A 301 12.25 -18.63 15.12
C PRO A 301 13.60 -19.27 15.51
N ILE A 302 14.28 -19.89 14.55
CA ILE A 302 15.54 -20.60 14.77
C ILE A 302 16.75 -19.69 14.58
N ALA A 303 17.81 -19.90 15.37
CA ALA A 303 19.02 -19.11 15.27
C ALA A 303 19.86 -19.55 14.06
N ILE A 304 20.39 -18.58 13.31
CA ILE A 304 21.37 -18.82 12.25
C ILE A 304 22.74 -18.97 12.91
N ALA A 305 23.34 -20.15 12.78
CA ALA A 305 24.63 -20.45 13.40
C ALA A 305 25.83 -20.10 12.50
N SER A 306 25.65 -20.16 11.18
CA SER A 306 26.62 -19.66 10.20
C SER A 306 25.97 -19.37 8.87
N SER A 307 26.45 -18.31 8.20
CA SER A 307 26.10 -17.92 6.85
C SER A 307 27.32 -17.39 6.09
N ASP A 308 27.24 -17.43 4.76
CA ASP A 308 28.15 -16.72 3.85
C ASP A 308 27.28 -15.88 2.91
N ARG A 309 27.32 -14.55 3.06
CA ARG A 309 26.44 -13.59 2.38
C ARG A 309 24.96 -13.99 2.51
N ASN A 310 24.35 -14.46 1.42
CA ASN A 310 22.95 -14.87 1.36
C ASN A 310 22.74 -16.40 1.52
N ILE A 311 23.78 -17.15 1.86
CA ILE A 311 23.74 -18.62 1.99
C ILE A 311 23.78 -18.99 3.47
N VAL A 312 22.67 -19.54 3.98
CA VAL A 312 22.63 -20.16 5.32
C VAL A 312 23.31 -21.53 5.22
N THR A 313 24.32 -21.77 6.06
CA THR A 313 25.04 -23.05 6.08
C THR A 313 24.71 -23.89 7.31
N SER A 314 24.30 -23.26 8.42
CA SER A 314 23.84 -23.99 9.59
C SER A 314 22.89 -23.18 10.47
N VAL A 315 22.00 -23.89 11.16
CA VAL A 315 21.00 -23.35 12.09
C VAL A 315 21.01 -24.13 13.40
N ILE A 316 20.53 -23.51 14.48
CA ILE A 316 20.31 -24.18 15.77
C ILE A 316 18.85 -24.62 15.84
N ALA A 317 18.61 -25.93 15.86
CA ALA A 317 17.28 -26.49 16.04
C ALA A 317 16.78 -26.30 17.48
N SER A 318 15.47 -26.51 17.72
CA SER A 318 14.83 -26.30 19.04
C SER A 318 15.43 -27.14 20.18
N ASN A 319 16.09 -28.25 19.86
CA ASN A 319 16.81 -29.09 20.83
C ASN A 319 18.26 -28.64 21.09
N GLY A 320 18.66 -27.47 20.58
CA GLY A 320 20.02 -26.91 20.70
C GLY A 320 21.04 -27.52 19.75
N SER A 321 20.68 -28.52 18.94
CA SER A 321 21.62 -29.14 17.99
C SER A 321 21.85 -28.27 16.76
N LYS A 322 23.10 -28.23 16.31
CA LYS A 322 23.49 -27.58 15.06
C LYS A 322 23.17 -28.51 13.89
N VAL A 323 22.26 -28.10 13.03
CA VAL A 323 21.81 -28.85 11.85
C VAL A 323 21.94 -28.01 10.58
N THR A 324 21.83 -28.65 9.41
CA THR A 324 21.76 -27.91 8.14
C THR A 324 20.37 -27.27 7.98
N PRO A 325 20.24 -26.11 7.30
CA PRO A 325 18.93 -25.50 7.07
C PRO A 325 18.01 -26.39 6.24
N LEU A 326 18.54 -27.13 5.26
CA LEU A 326 17.75 -28.07 4.47
C LEU A 326 17.21 -29.23 5.33
N GLU A 327 18.03 -29.78 6.23
CA GLU A 327 17.57 -30.82 7.16
C GLU A 327 16.47 -30.30 8.09
N HIS A 328 16.63 -29.08 8.64
CA HIS A 328 15.59 -28.46 9.44
C HIS A 328 14.30 -28.29 8.65
N LEU A 329 14.39 -27.76 7.43
CA LEU A 329 13.24 -27.56 6.55
C LEU A 329 12.51 -28.88 6.27
N MET A 330 13.25 -29.93 5.89
CA MET A 330 12.65 -31.24 5.62
C MET A 330 11.91 -31.81 6.84
N ARG A 331 12.46 -31.63 8.05
CA ARG A 331 11.80 -32.02 9.30
C ARG A 331 10.52 -31.20 9.53
N THR A 332 10.57 -29.89 9.32
CA THR A 332 9.39 -29.02 9.41
C THR A 332 8.29 -29.50 8.46
N LEU A 333 8.61 -29.68 7.17
CA LEU A 333 7.64 -30.10 6.16
C LEU A 333 7.04 -31.50 6.40
N SER A 334 7.81 -32.41 6.99
CA SER A 334 7.34 -33.76 7.30
C SER A 334 6.27 -33.74 8.40
N ASN A 335 6.35 -32.78 9.32
CA ASN A 335 5.44 -32.65 10.46
C ASN A 335 4.17 -31.83 10.14
N LEU A 336 4.09 -31.20 8.97
CA LEU A 336 2.90 -30.47 8.54
C LEU A 336 1.73 -31.41 8.28
N ASP A 337 0.50 -30.92 8.41
CA ASP A 337 -0.69 -31.63 7.96
C ASP A 337 -0.86 -31.53 6.42
N ASP A 338 -1.89 -32.16 5.87
CA ASP A 338 -2.09 -32.20 4.42
C ASP A 338 -2.49 -30.84 3.82
N SER A 339 -3.12 -29.96 4.61
CA SER A 339 -3.45 -28.58 4.21
C SER A 339 -2.17 -27.75 4.04
N ASP A 340 -1.29 -27.81 5.05
CA ASP A 340 -0.02 -27.09 5.10
C ASP A 340 1.00 -27.66 4.10
N ARG A 341 0.95 -28.96 3.79
CA ARG A 341 1.77 -29.55 2.71
C ARG A 341 1.42 -28.98 1.33
N SER A 342 0.16 -28.62 1.08
CA SER A 342 -0.24 -27.95 -0.16
C SER A 342 0.29 -26.52 -0.19
N ALA A 343 0.22 -25.81 0.94
CA ALA A 343 0.74 -24.44 1.11
C ALA A 343 2.28 -24.35 1.02
N ALA A 344 3.00 -25.43 1.39
CA ALA A 344 4.45 -25.53 1.27
C ALA A 344 4.98 -25.39 -0.18
N ARG A 345 4.11 -25.43 -1.20
CA ARG A 345 4.49 -25.09 -2.59
C ARG A 345 4.96 -23.63 -2.73
N ASN A 346 4.53 -22.76 -1.82
CA ASN A 346 4.92 -21.35 -1.80
C ASN A 346 5.80 -21.03 -0.56
N LEU A 347 6.79 -21.90 -0.33
CA LEU A 347 7.72 -21.79 0.80
C LEU A 347 8.68 -20.59 0.65
N MET A 348 8.91 -19.92 1.77
CA MET A 348 9.78 -18.75 1.90
C MET A 348 10.53 -18.79 3.23
N ALA A 349 11.46 -17.85 3.43
CA ALA A 349 12.11 -17.63 4.72
C ALA A 349 11.81 -16.22 5.23
N ALA A 350 11.38 -16.10 6.47
CA ALA A 350 11.34 -14.83 7.19
C ALA A 350 12.61 -14.68 8.03
N LEU A 351 13.23 -13.51 7.92
CA LEU A 351 14.37 -13.11 8.73
C LEU A 351 13.91 -12.10 9.77
N THR A 352 14.17 -12.37 11.05
CA THR A 352 13.87 -11.47 12.16
C THR A 352 15.16 -11.05 12.86
N PRO A 353 15.31 -9.77 13.26
CA PRO A 353 16.39 -9.37 14.15
C PRO A 353 16.31 -10.15 15.46
N LYS A 354 17.47 -10.44 16.07
CA LYS A 354 17.55 -10.98 17.42
C LYS A 354 17.07 -9.88 18.37
N SER A 355 15.85 -10.00 18.88
CA SER A 355 15.28 -8.96 19.76
C SER A 355 16.20 -8.67 20.95
N THR A 356 16.31 -7.40 21.30
CA THR A 356 17.01 -6.92 22.50
C THR A 356 16.30 -7.30 23.80
N ASP A 357 15.07 -7.83 23.73
CA ASP A 357 14.30 -8.24 24.91
C ASP A 357 14.81 -9.50 25.60
N ALA A 358 15.69 -10.28 24.93
CA ALA A 358 16.37 -11.42 25.57
C ALA A 358 17.56 -11.00 26.47
N LEU A 359 17.77 -9.71 26.71
CA LEU A 359 18.81 -9.18 27.62
C LEU A 359 18.24 -8.60 28.94
N ARG A 360 16.95 -8.79 29.24
CA ARG A 360 16.50 -8.74 30.64
C ARG A 360 16.98 -10.02 31.32
N SER A 361 18.16 -9.89 31.90
CA SER A 361 18.96 -10.86 32.61
C SER A 361 18.16 -11.77 33.55
N ASP A 362 18.57 -13.03 33.55
CA ASP A 362 18.41 -14.05 34.59
C ASP A 362 19.04 -13.64 35.96
N ASP A 363 18.94 -12.36 36.37
CA ASP A 363 19.58 -11.80 37.57
C ASP A 363 18.56 -11.19 38.56
N ASP A 364 17.44 -11.86 38.80
CA ASP A 364 16.61 -11.60 39.99
C ASP A 364 16.09 -12.91 40.59
N GLU A 365 17.02 -13.83 40.89
CA GLU A 365 16.82 -14.77 41.99
C GLU A 365 17.09 -14.04 43.33
N ASN A 366 16.08 -14.05 44.20
CA ASN A 366 16.01 -13.56 45.58
C ASN A 366 15.78 -12.05 45.79
N LYS A 367 14.52 -11.74 46.16
CA LYS A 367 14.21 -11.22 47.50
C LYS A 367 12.75 -11.48 47.87
N ASP A 368 12.58 -12.04 49.06
CA ASP A 368 11.32 -12.26 49.76
C ASP A 368 10.52 -10.96 49.90
N ASP A 369 9.19 -10.99 49.70
CA ASP A 369 8.24 -10.47 50.68
C ASP A 369 6.79 -10.92 50.40
N ASP A 370 6.08 -11.23 51.49
CA ASP A 370 4.71 -11.73 51.58
C ASP A 370 3.66 -10.69 51.13
N GLY A 371 2.62 -11.13 50.41
CA GLY A 371 1.43 -10.27 50.23
C GLY A 371 0.37 -10.73 49.23
N LYS A 372 -0.59 -11.53 49.71
CA LYS A 372 -1.99 -11.70 49.24
C LYS A 372 -2.30 -11.54 47.74
N LYS A 373 -2.61 -12.68 47.11
CA LYS A 373 -3.40 -12.76 45.86
C LYS A 373 -4.86 -12.41 46.14
N GLU A 374 -5.40 -11.42 45.44
CA GLU A 374 -6.83 -11.31 45.16
C GLU A 374 -7.01 -11.68 43.68
N ASP A 375 -7.81 -12.72 43.45
CA ASP A 375 -8.15 -13.23 42.13
C ASP A 375 -9.23 -12.33 41.50
N GLU A 376 -8.84 -11.43 40.60
CA GLU A 376 -9.78 -10.86 39.62
C GLU A 376 -9.62 -11.64 38.31
N LYS A 377 -10.58 -12.53 38.05
CA LYS A 377 -10.79 -13.13 36.73
C LYS A 377 -11.48 -12.08 35.86
N GLU A 378 -10.73 -11.46 34.95
CA GLU A 378 -11.32 -10.92 33.73
C GLU A 378 -11.70 -12.12 32.85
N GLU A 379 -12.99 -12.33 32.65
CA GLU A 379 -13.52 -13.22 31.62
C GLU A 379 -13.41 -12.48 30.29
N ASP A 380 -12.26 -12.64 29.63
CA ASP A 380 -12.13 -12.33 28.20
C ASP A 380 -12.79 -13.48 27.42
N ASP A 381 -13.85 -13.14 26.68
CA ASP A 381 -14.43 -14.00 25.64
C ASP A 381 -13.41 -14.12 24.49
N ASP A 382 -12.39 -14.97 24.69
CA ASP A 382 -11.41 -15.33 23.67
C ASP A 382 -12.09 -16.19 22.58
N GLU A 383 -12.55 -15.54 21.52
CA GLU A 383 -12.55 -16.17 20.19
C GLU A 383 -11.12 -16.67 19.94
N GLU A 384 -10.93 -18.00 19.82
CA GLU A 384 -9.65 -18.71 19.63
C GLU A 384 -8.73 -17.95 18.66
N SER A 385 -7.89 -17.08 19.20
CA SER A 385 -6.89 -16.39 18.42
C SER A 385 -5.80 -17.40 18.07
N PRO A 386 -5.47 -17.62 16.78
CA PRO A 386 -4.46 -18.58 16.39
C PRO A 386 -3.15 -18.35 17.14
N SER A 387 -2.58 -19.40 17.73
CA SER A 387 -1.43 -19.33 18.64
C SER A 387 -0.20 -18.64 18.04
N TRP A 388 -0.10 -18.58 16.71
CA TRP A 388 1.00 -17.94 16.01
C TRP A 388 0.92 -16.40 15.97
N LYS A 389 -0.22 -15.77 16.31
CA LYS A 389 -0.30 -14.29 16.47
C LYS A 389 0.76 -13.77 17.45
N SER A 390 1.08 -14.57 18.48
CA SER A 390 2.15 -14.29 19.45
C SER A 390 3.57 -14.42 18.88
N THR A 391 3.75 -15.14 17.77
CA THR A 391 5.06 -15.48 17.19
C THR A 391 5.73 -14.29 16.53
N TRP A 392 4.94 -13.39 15.94
CA TRP A 392 5.45 -12.12 15.40
C TRP A 392 5.50 -11.02 16.46
N GLY A 393 5.08 -11.32 17.71
CA GLY A 393 4.88 -10.34 18.77
C GLY A 393 3.60 -9.52 18.56
N SER A 394 2.99 -9.07 19.66
CA SER A 394 1.96 -8.02 19.63
C SER A 394 2.54 -6.65 19.21
N ASP A 395 3.87 -6.55 19.18
CA ASP A 395 4.62 -5.39 18.78
C ASP A 395 5.25 -5.67 17.41
N SER A 396 4.49 -5.45 16.34
CA SER A 396 4.94 -5.54 14.94
C SER A 396 6.06 -4.55 14.58
N THR A 397 6.57 -3.81 15.58
CA THR A 397 7.80 -3.03 15.54
C THR A 397 9.06 -3.91 15.48
N ASN A 398 9.01 -5.19 15.89
CA ASN A 398 10.07 -6.16 15.63
C ASN A 398 9.95 -6.75 14.20
N GLY A 399 10.30 -5.91 13.22
CA GLY A 399 10.14 -6.16 11.79
C GLY A 399 10.78 -7.47 11.31
N TYR A 400 9.97 -8.35 10.74
CA TYR A 400 10.44 -9.49 9.97
C TYR A 400 10.54 -9.11 8.49
N LEU A 401 11.43 -9.76 7.75
CA LEU A 401 11.57 -9.60 6.30
C LEU A 401 11.47 -10.96 5.61
N VAL A 402 10.47 -11.12 4.75
CA VAL A 402 10.25 -12.32 3.96
C VAL A 402 11.16 -12.28 2.73
N ARG A 403 11.85 -13.39 2.47
CA ARG A 403 12.82 -13.57 1.40
C ARG A 403 12.60 -14.87 0.64
N PRO A 404 12.66 -14.83 -0.70
CA PRO A 404 12.53 -16.05 -1.49
C PRO A 404 13.69 -16.99 -1.20
N ILE A 405 13.39 -18.28 -1.23
CA ILE A 405 14.42 -19.31 -1.26
C ILE A 405 14.91 -19.38 -2.71
N VAL A 406 16.17 -19.02 -2.93
CA VAL A 406 16.81 -19.00 -4.26
C VAL A 406 17.20 -20.41 -4.69
N GLY A 407 17.63 -21.23 -3.73
CA GLY A 407 18.00 -22.62 -3.98
C GLY A 407 18.50 -23.31 -2.72
N ALA A 408 18.65 -24.62 -2.81
CA ALA A 408 19.24 -25.45 -1.77
C ALA A 408 20.28 -26.40 -2.40
N ASP A 409 21.39 -26.61 -1.69
CA ASP A 409 22.39 -27.60 -2.07
C ASP A 409 22.12 -28.91 -1.32
N ASN A 410 21.81 -29.97 -2.07
CA ASN A 410 21.53 -31.29 -1.51
C ASN A 410 22.77 -31.97 -0.90
N ASN A 411 23.98 -31.54 -1.26
CA ASN A 411 25.21 -32.15 -0.74
C ASN A 411 25.61 -31.56 0.61
N SER A 412 25.68 -30.24 0.72
CA SER A 412 26.03 -29.55 1.97
C SER A 412 24.84 -29.29 2.90
N GLY A 413 23.61 -29.32 2.37
CA GLY A 413 22.39 -28.93 3.08
C GLY A 413 22.22 -27.41 3.24
N ALA A 414 23.05 -26.61 2.58
CA ALA A 414 22.96 -25.14 2.61
C ALA A 414 21.74 -24.63 1.82
N VAL A 415 21.20 -23.47 2.24
CA VAL A 415 20.05 -22.82 1.60
C VAL A 415 20.38 -21.37 1.30
N ALA A 416 20.19 -20.96 0.05
CA ALA A 416 20.38 -19.59 -0.42
C ALA A 416 19.07 -18.80 -0.35
N LEU A 417 19.12 -17.59 0.19
CA LEU A 417 17.99 -16.67 0.30
C LEU A 417 18.15 -15.49 -0.67
N GLY A 418 17.04 -14.80 -0.95
CA GLY A 418 16.98 -13.64 -1.84
C GLY A 418 17.54 -12.34 -1.26
N SER A 419 18.23 -12.38 -0.12
CA SER A 419 18.97 -11.25 0.44
C SER A 419 20.17 -11.73 1.25
N GLU A 420 21.10 -10.82 1.51
CA GLU A 420 22.15 -11.05 2.50
C GLU A 420 21.55 -11.29 3.90
N ILE A 421 22.30 -12.04 4.70
CA ILE A 421 21.92 -12.47 6.04
C ILE A 421 22.87 -11.82 7.04
N SER A 422 22.29 -11.08 7.99
CA SER A 422 23.05 -10.49 9.09
C SER A 422 23.26 -11.53 10.21
N PRO A 423 24.41 -11.51 10.92
CA PRO A 423 24.74 -12.49 11.96
C PRO A 423 23.79 -12.49 13.16
N ASP A 424 23.04 -11.42 13.35
CA ASP A 424 22.05 -11.20 14.40
C ASP A 424 20.63 -11.57 13.95
N GLN A 425 20.44 -12.20 12.80
CA GLN A 425 19.13 -12.62 12.34
C GLN A 425 18.77 -14.05 12.78
N ARG A 426 17.48 -14.26 13.01
CA ARG A 426 16.83 -15.55 13.16
C ARG A 426 16.04 -15.87 11.89
N LEU A 427 15.88 -17.16 11.62
CA LEU A 427 15.16 -17.67 10.47
C LEU A 427 13.85 -18.32 10.91
N THR A 428 12.79 -18.10 10.15
CA THR A 428 11.53 -18.84 10.24
C THR A 428 11.13 -19.28 8.85
N TRP A 429 10.83 -20.57 8.66
CA TRP A 429 10.19 -21.03 7.42
C TRP A 429 8.75 -20.55 7.41
N VAL A 430 8.32 -19.93 6.32
CA VAL A 430 6.96 -19.40 6.19
C VAL A 430 6.35 -19.88 4.87
N CYS A 431 5.03 -19.98 4.84
CA CYS A 431 4.28 -20.25 3.61
C CYS A 431 3.45 -19.04 3.20
N ARG A 432 3.27 -18.90 1.89
CA ARG A 432 2.38 -17.92 1.28
C ARG A 432 1.05 -18.60 0.95
N ASP A 433 0.04 -18.26 1.72
CA ASP A 433 -1.32 -18.75 1.55
C ASP A 433 -2.34 -17.63 1.79
N LYS A 434 -3.60 -17.92 1.43
CA LYS A 434 -4.71 -16.99 1.58
C LYS A 434 -4.89 -16.54 3.02
N GLU A 435 -4.76 -17.46 3.96
CA GLU A 435 -4.99 -17.21 5.38
C GLU A 435 -3.94 -16.26 5.96
N GLY A 436 -2.65 -16.54 5.74
CA GLY A 436 -1.55 -15.69 6.16
C GLY A 436 -1.62 -14.30 5.52
N ALA A 437 -1.96 -14.23 4.22
CA ALA A 437 -2.14 -12.95 3.54
C ALA A 437 -3.31 -12.11 4.08
N THR A 438 -4.41 -12.77 4.46
CA THR A 438 -5.58 -12.11 5.05
C THR A 438 -5.26 -11.60 6.45
N GLN A 439 -4.76 -12.49 7.32
CA GLN A 439 -4.51 -12.16 8.72
C GLN A 439 -3.42 -11.10 8.86
N ASP A 440 -2.33 -11.20 8.09
CA ASP A 440 -1.26 -10.20 8.12
C ASP A 440 -1.76 -8.81 7.70
N LEU A 441 -2.59 -8.72 6.66
CA LEU A 441 -3.17 -7.45 6.23
C LEU A 441 -4.12 -6.87 7.29
N GLU A 442 -5.04 -7.69 7.82
CA GLU A 442 -6.02 -7.24 8.81
C GLU A 442 -5.36 -6.84 10.14
N LEU A 443 -4.30 -7.53 10.56
CA LEU A 443 -3.51 -7.15 11.73
C LEU A 443 -2.89 -5.76 11.56
N HIS A 444 -2.23 -5.49 10.43
CA HIS A 444 -1.61 -4.18 10.21
C HIS A 444 -2.65 -3.05 10.09
N LEU A 445 -3.79 -3.32 9.43
CA LEU A 445 -4.87 -2.33 9.29
C LEU A 445 -5.55 -2.03 10.64
N SER A 446 -5.87 -3.06 11.43
CA SER A 446 -6.47 -2.89 12.76
C SER A 446 -5.54 -2.12 13.70
N GLU A 447 -4.24 -2.44 13.70
CA GLU A 447 -3.23 -1.74 14.50
C GLU A 447 -3.10 -0.27 14.10
N ARG A 448 -3.14 0.02 12.80
CA ARG A 448 -3.18 1.41 12.30
C ARG A 448 -4.40 2.16 12.82
N VAL A 449 -5.60 1.55 12.69
CA VAL A 449 -6.85 2.17 13.15
C VAL A 449 -6.79 2.42 14.65
N ARG A 450 -6.30 1.45 15.44
CA ARG A 450 -6.08 1.57 16.89
C ARG A 450 -5.19 2.76 17.22
N ARG A 451 -4.01 2.86 16.62
CA ARG A 451 -3.06 3.98 16.84
C ARG A 451 -3.69 5.35 16.53
N ARG A 452 -4.46 5.44 15.44
CA ARG A 452 -5.15 6.69 15.07
C ARG A 452 -6.21 7.08 16.10
N LEU A 453 -6.99 6.12 16.58
CA LEU A 453 -8.00 6.35 17.62
C LEU A 453 -7.34 6.78 18.93
N GLU A 454 -6.30 6.08 19.38
CA GLU A 454 -5.54 6.42 20.58
C GLU A 454 -4.94 7.83 20.52
N ALA A 455 -4.33 8.19 19.38
CA ALA A 455 -3.81 9.53 19.16
C ALA A 455 -4.92 10.59 19.32
N SER A 456 -6.11 10.31 18.79
CA SER A 456 -7.28 11.21 18.89
C SER A 456 -7.77 11.41 20.33
N PHE A 457 -7.62 10.41 21.21
CA PHE A 457 -8.02 10.50 22.63
C PHE A 457 -6.93 11.10 23.53
N SER A 458 -5.65 10.96 23.17
CA SER A 458 -4.52 11.41 24.00
C SER A 458 -4.37 12.95 24.11
N GLY A 459 -5.10 13.72 23.31
CA GLY A 459 -5.06 15.20 23.33
C GLY A 459 -3.70 15.80 22.94
N SER A 460 -2.76 14.99 22.47
CA SER A 460 -1.44 15.42 22.03
C SER A 460 -1.54 16.19 20.70
N SER A 461 -0.86 17.33 20.60
CA SER A 461 -0.88 18.17 19.39
C SER A 461 -0.28 17.48 18.16
N GLU A 462 0.53 16.44 18.35
CA GLU A 462 1.04 15.56 17.28
C GLU A 462 -0.01 14.53 16.79
N GLY A 463 -1.12 14.37 17.52
CA GLY A 463 -2.27 13.53 17.21
C GLY A 463 -3.47 14.30 16.66
N SER A 464 -3.27 15.48 16.05
CA SER A 464 -4.36 16.20 15.37
C SER A 464 -5.10 15.27 14.40
N THR A 465 -6.41 15.48 14.20
CA THR A 465 -7.31 14.64 13.40
C THR A 465 -6.76 14.35 12.00
N LYS A 466 -5.99 13.26 11.88
CA LYS A 466 -5.44 12.77 10.62
C LYS A 466 -6.58 12.23 9.77
N GLN A 467 -6.98 13.01 8.77
CA GLN A 467 -7.94 12.57 7.78
C GLN A 467 -7.22 11.75 6.70
N VAL A 468 -7.74 10.56 6.38
CA VAL A 468 -7.28 9.81 5.20
C VAL A 468 -8.01 10.36 3.98
N LEU A 469 -7.27 10.96 3.05
CA LEU A 469 -7.77 11.48 1.78
C LEU A 469 -7.90 10.37 0.73
N GLY A 470 -6.96 9.42 0.73
CA GLY A 470 -6.90 8.35 -0.26
C GLY A 470 -5.86 7.30 0.08
N CYS A 471 -5.87 6.21 -0.69
CA CYS A 471 -4.94 5.09 -0.53
C CYS A 471 -4.28 4.74 -1.87
N LEU A 472 -2.97 4.56 -1.87
CA LEU A 472 -2.20 3.99 -2.98
C LEU A 472 -1.85 2.54 -2.65
N LEU A 473 -2.34 1.60 -3.45
CA LEU A 473 -2.08 0.16 -3.31
C LEU A 473 -1.07 -0.32 -4.34
N CYS A 474 0.01 -0.95 -3.86
CA CYS A 474 0.96 -1.69 -4.69
C CYS A 474 0.87 -3.15 -4.26
N ALA A 475 0.11 -3.94 -5.01
CA ALA A 475 -0.17 -5.35 -4.69
C ALA A 475 0.74 -6.27 -5.50
N CYS A 476 1.41 -7.23 -4.88
CA CYS A 476 2.22 -8.16 -5.66
C CYS A 476 1.41 -8.93 -6.71
N ASN A 477 2.00 -9.18 -7.88
CA ASN A 477 1.45 -10.07 -8.92
C ASN A 477 1.06 -11.49 -8.40
N GLY A 478 1.60 -11.92 -7.26
CA GLY A 478 1.24 -13.18 -6.60
C GLY A 478 -0.03 -13.11 -5.74
N ARG A 479 -0.61 -11.92 -5.54
CA ARG A 479 -1.89 -11.70 -4.85
C ARG A 479 -3.05 -11.68 -5.86
N GLY A 480 -4.20 -11.13 -5.47
CA GLY A 480 -5.39 -11.08 -6.33
C GLY A 480 -6.18 -12.39 -6.33
N TYR A 481 -6.95 -12.59 -7.40
CA TYR A 481 -7.94 -13.67 -7.48
C TYR A 481 -7.32 -15.07 -7.31
N ASP A 482 -6.15 -15.33 -7.89
CA ASP A 482 -5.53 -16.66 -7.82
C ASP A 482 -5.19 -17.04 -6.36
N LEU A 483 -4.82 -16.07 -5.53
CA LEU A 483 -4.56 -16.27 -4.10
C LEU A 483 -5.86 -16.35 -3.28
N PHE A 484 -6.73 -15.34 -3.41
CA PHE A 484 -7.87 -15.18 -2.51
C PHE A 484 -9.11 -15.96 -2.94
N GLN A 485 -9.16 -16.38 -4.21
CA GLN A 485 -10.35 -16.96 -4.85
C GLN A 485 -11.57 -16.04 -4.65
N SER A 486 -11.32 -14.73 -4.68
CA SER A 486 -12.29 -13.65 -4.43
C SER A 486 -11.82 -12.41 -5.17
N ASP A 487 -12.73 -11.77 -5.90
CA ASP A 487 -12.44 -10.53 -6.60
C ASP A 487 -12.18 -9.38 -5.61
N SER A 488 -11.24 -8.51 -5.97
CA SER A 488 -11.00 -7.23 -5.30
C SER A 488 -10.72 -7.36 -3.79
N PHE A 489 -10.09 -8.47 -3.35
CA PHE A 489 -10.00 -8.81 -1.94
C PHE A 489 -9.20 -7.80 -1.14
N ASP A 490 -8.00 -7.44 -1.62
CA ASP A 490 -7.08 -6.56 -0.90
C ASP A 490 -7.65 -5.14 -0.79
N SER A 491 -8.09 -4.60 -1.91
CA SER A 491 -8.66 -3.25 -2.02
C SER A 491 -9.97 -3.09 -1.24
N ARG A 492 -10.85 -4.09 -1.26
CA ARG A 492 -12.05 -4.10 -0.40
C ARG A 492 -11.70 -4.24 1.07
N THR A 493 -10.67 -5.02 1.41
CA THR A 493 -10.21 -5.15 2.81
C THR A 493 -9.67 -3.83 3.33
N VAL A 494 -8.83 -3.13 2.56
CA VAL A 494 -8.37 -1.77 2.92
C VAL A 494 -9.55 -0.82 3.09
N ARG A 495 -10.53 -0.83 2.17
CA ARG A 495 -11.74 0.00 2.29
C ARG A 495 -12.57 -0.30 3.55
N ARG A 496 -12.65 -1.55 4.01
CA ARG A 496 -13.37 -1.89 5.25
C ARG A 496 -12.76 -1.20 6.47
N TYR A 497 -11.44 -1.14 6.56
CA TYR A 497 -10.73 -0.53 7.69
C TYR A 497 -10.57 1.00 7.55
N GLU A 498 -10.54 1.52 6.31
CA GLU A 498 -10.50 2.95 6.01
C GLU A 498 -11.62 3.37 5.05
N PRO A 499 -12.86 3.55 5.54
CA PRO A 499 -14.02 3.86 4.69
C PRO A 499 -13.90 5.14 3.87
N SER A 500 -13.15 6.14 4.35
CA SER A 500 -12.91 7.39 3.63
C SER A 500 -11.79 7.29 2.58
N GLY A 501 -10.96 6.24 2.65
CA GLY A 501 -9.82 6.05 1.76
C GLY A 501 -10.26 5.54 0.39
N LYS A 502 -10.39 6.45 -0.57
CA LYS A 502 -10.57 6.08 -1.98
C LYS A 502 -9.25 5.52 -2.53
N VAL A 503 -9.33 4.34 -3.11
CA VAL A 503 -8.21 3.51 -3.53
C VAL A 503 -7.81 3.82 -4.97
N CYS A 504 -6.51 3.94 -5.20
CA CYS A 504 -5.89 3.78 -6.50
C CYS A 504 -4.72 2.81 -6.36
N GLY A 505 -4.29 2.18 -7.44
CA GLY A 505 -3.16 1.28 -7.35
C GLY A 505 -3.00 0.39 -8.57
N TYR A 506 -2.09 -0.55 -8.42
CA TYR A 506 -1.75 -1.50 -9.45
C TYR A 506 -1.14 -2.77 -8.86
N PHE A 507 -1.10 -3.80 -9.69
CA PHE A 507 -0.37 -5.02 -9.38
C PHE A 507 1.11 -4.82 -9.74
N ALA A 508 2.02 -4.88 -8.78
CA ALA A 508 3.44 -4.60 -8.94
C ALA A 508 4.28 -5.87 -9.10
N ASN A 509 5.43 -5.74 -9.76
CA ASN A 509 6.43 -6.81 -9.90
C ASN A 509 7.44 -6.84 -8.73
N GLY A 510 7.03 -6.33 -7.58
CA GLY A 510 7.87 -6.06 -6.43
C GLY A 510 7.44 -4.75 -5.78
N GLU A 511 7.37 -4.76 -4.46
CA GLU A 511 6.85 -3.65 -3.70
C GLU A 511 8.01 -2.85 -3.11
N ILE A 512 7.84 -1.53 -3.02
CA ILE A 512 8.81 -0.63 -2.42
C ILE A 512 8.13 -0.04 -1.19
N ALA A 513 8.65 -0.35 -0.01
CA ALA A 513 8.23 0.31 1.21
C ALA A 513 9.39 0.45 2.18
N ARG A 514 9.38 1.56 2.91
CA ARG A 514 10.17 1.68 4.12
C ARG A 514 9.36 1.16 5.31
N CYS A 515 9.67 -0.05 5.76
CA CYS A 515 9.18 -0.57 7.04
C CYS A 515 10.09 -0.06 8.15
N GLY A 516 9.73 1.00 8.87
CA GLY A 516 10.58 1.49 9.93
C GLY A 516 9.99 2.61 10.79
N VAL A 517 9.50 2.20 11.97
CA VAL A 517 9.53 2.90 13.26
C VAL A 517 9.04 4.36 13.26
N HIS A 518 7.73 4.54 13.38
CA HIS A 518 7.12 5.79 13.88
C HIS A 518 7.21 5.90 15.42
N ASP A 519 8.31 5.45 16.05
CA ASP A 519 8.55 5.69 17.47
C ASP A 519 9.49 6.91 17.65
N PRO A 520 8.97 8.05 18.13
CA PRO A 520 9.76 9.23 18.44
C PRO A 520 10.93 8.94 19.40
N ALA A 521 10.81 7.95 20.28
CA ALA A 521 11.85 7.59 21.24
C ALA A 521 13.07 6.93 20.57
N VAL A 522 12.86 6.13 19.53
CA VAL A 522 13.94 5.49 18.75
C VAL A 522 14.65 6.50 17.85
N ALA A 523 13.90 7.45 17.29
CA ALA A 523 14.46 8.56 16.52
C ALA A 523 15.35 9.47 17.39
N ALA A 524 14.91 9.79 18.61
CA ALA A 524 15.68 10.57 19.59
C ALA A 524 16.97 9.84 20.02
N ALA A 525 16.90 8.53 20.27
CA ALA A 525 18.06 7.72 20.65
C ALA A 525 19.11 7.55 19.53
N ALA A 526 18.70 7.71 18.27
CA ALA A 526 19.61 7.68 17.12
C ALA A 526 20.24 9.05 16.82
N ALA A 527 19.54 10.14 17.12
CA ALA A 527 20.06 11.50 16.98
C ALA A 527 21.27 11.73 17.92
N ASP A 528 21.26 11.11 19.10
CA ASP A 528 22.28 11.27 20.16
C ASP A 528 23.56 10.44 19.95
N ARG A 529 23.71 9.74 18.82
CA ARG A 529 24.92 8.94 18.51
C ARG A 529 25.92 9.70 17.63
N SER A 530 27.19 9.58 17.99
CA SER A 530 28.33 10.17 17.25
C SER A 530 28.42 9.66 15.80
N PRO A 531 28.96 10.46 14.85
CA PRO A 531 28.96 10.13 13.42
C PRO A 531 29.60 8.79 13.07
N SER A 532 30.68 8.40 13.77
CA SER A 532 31.37 7.12 13.56
C SER A 532 30.60 5.90 14.08
N ARG A 533 29.68 6.09 15.04
CA ARG A 533 28.86 5.02 15.62
C ARG A 533 27.49 4.90 14.92
N ARG A 534 27.10 5.90 14.12
CA ARG A 534 25.95 5.80 13.20
C ARG A 534 26.22 4.76 12.11
N GLN A 535 27.43 4.71 11.54
CA GLN A 535 27.79 3.77 10.46
C GLN A 535 27.66 2.29 10.88
N SER A 536 27.96 1.94 12.14
CA SER A 536 27.90 0.54 12.61
C SER A 536 26.51 0.08 13.09
N SER A 537 25.54 0.98 13.23
CA SER A 537 24.16 0.65 13.66
C SER A 537 23.12 0.87 12.57
N ILE A 538 23.56 0.99 11.31
CA ILE A 538 22.69 1.08 10.13
C ILE A 538 22.05 -0.28 9.78
N SER A 539 22.53 -1.41 10.31
CA SER A 539 22.04 -2.74 9.92
C SER A 539 20.63 -3.12 10.37
N SER A 540 19.89 -2.21 11.02
CA SER A 540 18.48 -2.39 11.37
C SER A 540 17.54 -1.39 10.69
N ARG A 541 18.04 -0.66 9.69
CA ARG A 541 17.32 0.44 9.00
C ARG A 541 17.11 0.19 7.51
N ASP A 542 17.40 -1.02 7.03
CA ASP A 542 17.34 -1.34 5.60
C ASP A 542 15.97 -0.96 5.03
N PRO A 543 15.89 0.04 4.13
CA PRO A 543 14.70 0.23 3.35
C PRO A 543 14.66 -0.87 2.28
N VAL A 544 13.55 -1.61 2.21
CA VAL A 544 13.54 -2.91 1.56
C VAL A 544 12.71 -2.87 0.28
N SER A 545 13.32 -3.29 -0.83
CA SER A 545 12.55 -3.91 -1.91
C SER A 545 11.93 -5.19 -1.36
N LEU A 546 10.63 -5.16 -1.12
CA LEU A 546 9.87 -6.30 -0.62
C LEU A 546 9.56 -7.17 -1.84
N LEU A 547 10.29 -8.28 -1.94
CA LEU A 547 10.15 -9.20 -3.06
C LEU A 547 9.12 -10.29 -2.72
N GLY A 548 7.90 -10.05 -3.22
CA GLY A 548 6.91 -11.07 -3.48
C GLY A 548 5.88 -11.27 -2.36
N PHE A 549 4.62 -11.34 -2.78
CA PHE A 549 3.40 -11.54 -1.96
C PHE A 549 3.05 -10.41 -1.00
N THR A 550 3.79 -9.30 -1.08
CA THR A 550 3.54 -8.13 -0.23
C THR A 550 2.42 -7.27 -0.83
N LEU A 551 1.63 -6.67 0.04
CA LEU A 551 0.80 -5.51 -0.27
C LEU A 551 1.39 -4.31 0.44
N VAL A 552 1.74 -3.27 -0.31
CA VAL A 552 2.07 -1.96 0.25
C VAL A 552 0.91 -1.02 0.08
N VAL A 553 0.52 -0.36 1.18
CA VAL A 553 -0.52 0.66 1.23
C VAL A 553 0.11 1.98 1.65
N GLY A 554 0.06 2.98 0.77
CA GLY A 554 0.36 4.36 1.09
C GLY A 554 -0.92 5.12 1.42
N PHE A 555 -1.13 5.49 2.69
CA PHE A 555 -2.26 6.31 3.10
C PHE A 555 -1.91 7.79 2.93
N VAL A 556 -2.58 8.45 1.99
CA VAL A 556 -2.49 9.91 1.83
C VAL A 556 -3.32 10.52 2.96
N THR A 557 -2.64 11.10 3.92
CA THR A 557 -3.22 11.70 5.12
C THR A 557 -3.05 13.20 5.10
N TYR A 558 -3.99 13.91 5.72
CA TYR A 558 -3.92 15.33 5.98
C TYR A 558 -4.06 15.61 7.47
N SER A 559 -3.11 16.37 8.00
CA SER A 559 -3.16 16.97 9.33
C SER A 559 -3.09 18.49 9.16
N PRO A 560 -4.09 19.25 9.63
CA PRO A 560 -4.01 20.70 9.53
C PRO A 560 -2.76 21.21 10.28
N PRO A 561 -1.97 22.12 9.68
CA PRO A 561 -0.83 22.70 10.39
C PRO A 561 -1.31 23.42 11.67
N PRO A 562 -0.50 23.44 12.74
CA PRO A 562 -0.86 24.12 13.97
C PRO A 562 -1.16 25.61 13.69
N SER A 563 -2.30 26.07 14.20
CA SER A 563 -2.84 27.43 14.02
C SER A 563 -2.01 28.51 14.68
#